data_AF-A0A496B9H2-F1
#
_entry.id   AF-A0A496B9H2-F1
#
_cell.length_a   1.000
_cell.length_b   1.000
_cell.length_c   1.000
_cell.angle_alpha   90.00
_cell.angle_beta   90.00
_cell.angle_gamma   90.00
#
_symmetry.space_group_name_H-M   'P 1'
#
loop_
_entity.id
_entity.type
_entity.pdbx_description
1 polymer ?
#
loop_
_entity_poly.entity_id
_entity_poly.type
_entity_poly.pdbx_seq_one_letter_code
_entity_poly.pdbx_strand_id
1 'polypeptide(L)'
;MNYIDDHANHVDYTLKTIYLGGRVPNIDSIEFLRIERPYWQGYRYGPFVRVRYALNGVEQINGFPMDVDKGIFLHVYDDELAEQLRTIAPKIIEILQEDAARNRNQN
;
A
#
# COMPACT_ATOMS: atom_id res chain seq x y z
N MET A 1 7.24 -12.17 -6.53
CA MET A 1 6.65 -11.28 -7.54
C MET A 1 5.33 -11.93 -7.93
N ASN A 2 4.21 -11.29 -7.58
CA ASN A 2 2.88 -11.89 -7.79
C ASN A 2 2.23 -11.22 -9.00
N TYR A 3 1.63 -12.03 -9.87
CA TYR A 3 0.91 -11.59 -11.07
C TYR A 3 -0.56 -11.37 -10.74
N ILE A 4 -1.13 -10.24 -11.15
CA ILE A 4 -2.58 -9.97 -11.06
C ILE A 4 -3.05 -9.43 -12.41
N ASP A 5 -4.09 -10.05 -12.96
CA ASP A 5 -4.82 -9.57 -14.13
C ASP A 5 -5.87 -8.54 -13.70
N ASP A 6 -5.75 -7.30 -14.17
CA ASP A 6 -6.81 -6.30 -14.03
C ASP A 6 -7.77 -6.43 -15.22
N HIS A 7 -8.87 -7.16 -15.00
CA HIS A 7 -9.90 -7.40 -16.01
C HIS A 7 -10.54 -6.12 -16.59
N ALA A 8 -10.38 -4.96 -15.95
CA ALA A 8 -10.91 -3.70 -16.47
C ALA A 8 -10.00 -3.05 -17.55
N ASN A 9 -8.69 -3.35 -17.54
CA ASN A 9 -7.72 -2.68 -18.41
C ASN A 9 -6.87 -3.64 -19.27
N HIS A 10 -6.96 -4.97 -19.07
CA HIS A 10 -6.13 -5.97 -19.77
C HIS A 10 -4.63 -5.67 -19.71
N VAL A 11 -4.17 -5.21 -18.54
CA VAL A 11 -2.75 -4.95 -18.32
C VAL A 11 -2.24 -5.87 -17.23
N ASP A 12 -1.32 -6.76 -17.61
CA ASP A 12 -0.61 -7.61 -16.66
C ASP A 12 0.35 -6.77 -15.82
N TYR A 13 0.03 -6.64 -14.54
CA TYR A 13 0.91 -6.00 -13.57
C TYR A 13 1.59 -7.03 -12.69
N THR A 14 2.81 -6.69 -12.28
CA THR A 14 3.50 -7.39 -11.18
C THR A 14 3.41 -6.55 -9.92
N LEU A 15 3.27 -7.22 -8.77
CA LEU A 15 3.30 -6.54 -7.48
C LEU A 15 4.67 -6.69 -6.80
N LYS A 16 5.25 -5.56 -6.41
CA LYS A 16 6.33 -5.52 -5.43
C LYS A 16 5.72 -5.30 -4.04
N THR A 17 6.05 -6.21 -3.14
CA THR A 17 5.57 -6.19 -1.75
C THR A 17 6.62 -5.59 -0.84
N ILE A 18 6.20 -4.67 0.03
CA ILE A 18 7.01 -4.09 1.10
C ILE A 18 6.32 -4.44 2.41
N TYR A 19 6.93 -5.33 3.21
CA TYR A 19 6.38 -5.72 4.50
C TYR A 19 6.56 -4.60 5.52
N LEU A 20 5.49 -4.30 6.25
CA LEU A 20 5.49 -3.23 7.23
C LEU A 20 6.07 -3.68 8.57
N GLY A 21 5.90 -4.95 8.95
CA GLY A 21 6.57 -5.54 10.11
C GLY A 21 6.39 -4.74 11.41
N GLY A 22 5.19 -4.18 11.64
CA GLY A 22 4.89 -3.35 12.81
C GLY A 22 5.48 -1.94 12.78
N ARG A 23 6.10 -1.50 11.68
CA ARG A 23 6.65 -0.13 11.52
C ARG A 23 5.58 0.95 11.41
N VAL A 24 4.35 0.53 11.20
CA VAL A 24 3.17 1.38 11.15
C VAL A 24 2.30 1.01 12.36
N PRO A 25 1.90 1.97 13.20
CA PRO A 25 1.06 1.67 14.34
C PRO A 25 -0.32 1.19 13.88
N ASN A 26 -0.87 0.25 14.64
CA ASN A 26 -2.22 -0.25 14.42
C ASN A 26 -3.26 0.81 14.78
N ILE A 27 -4.41 0.74 14.13
CA ILE A 27 -5.57 1.57 14.45
C ILE A 27 -6.66 0.62 14.94
N ASP A 28 -7.06 0.74 16.21
CA ASP A 28 -8.05 -0.13 16.83
C ASP A 28 -7.75 -1.63 16.57
N SER A 29 -8.59 -2.29 15.78
CA SER A 29 -8.46 -3.70 15.39
C SER A 29 -7.77 -3.93 14.05
N ILE A 30 -7.29 -2.86 13.41
CA ILE A 30 -6.63 -2.86 12.10
C ILE A 30 -5.12 -2.98 12.29
N GLU A 31 -4.57 -4.09 11.79
CA GLU A 31 -3.14 -4.34 11.72
C GLU A 31 -2.63 -4.13 10.28
N PHE A 32 -1.66 -3.24 10.10
CA PHE A 32 -1.07 -2.98 8.79
C PHE A 32 0.05 -3.96 8.46
N LEU A 33 -0.15 -4.76 7.41
CA LEU A 33 0.70 -5.92 7.10
C LEU A 33 1.81 -5.58 6.10
N ARG A 34 1.41 -5.06 4.94
CA ARG A 34 2.30 -4.86 3.79
C ARG A 34 1.75 -3.84 2.80
N ILE A 35 2.62 -3.23 2.02
CA ILE A 35 2.28 -2.37 0.89
C ILE A 35 2.52 -3.15 -0.40
N GLU A 36 1.54 -3.14 -1.29
CA GLU A 36 1.62 -3.72 -2.62
C GLU A 36 1.71 -2.58 -3.64
N ARG A 37 2.84 -2.53 -4.37
CA ARG A 37 3.10 -1.54 -5.42
C ARG A 37 2.96 -2.20 -6.79
N PRO A 38 2.11 -1.68 -7.68
CA PRO A 38 1.98 -2.20 -9.03
C PRO A 38 3.14 -1.74 -9.93
N TYR A 39 3.60 -2.66 -10.76
CA TYR A 39 4.61 -2.44 -11.78
C TYR A 39 4.11 -2.99 -13.12
N TRP A 40 4.33 -2.22 -14.17
CA TRP A 40 4.07 -2.61 -15.55
C TRP A 40 5.37 -2.59 -16.34
N GLN A 41 5.70 -3.71 -17.01
CA GLN A 41 6.94 -3.84 -17.78
C GLN A 41 8.22 -3.45 -17.00
N GLY A 42 8.25 -3.71 -15.69
CA GLY A 42 9.37 -3.37 -14.81
C GLY A 42 9.38 -1.91 -14.30
N TYR A 43 8.47 -1.06 -14.76
CA TYR A 43 8.32 0.32 -14.31
C TYR A 43 7.17 0.47 -13.31
N ARG A 44 7.30 1.38 -12.35
CA ARG A 44 6.23 1.68 -11.39
C ARG A 44 4.98 2.14 -12.15
N TYR A 45 3.85 1.48 -11.90
CA TYR A 45 2.58 1.86 -12.52
C TYR A 45 1.84 2.88 -11.65
N GLY A 46 2.06 4.16 -11.96
CA GLY A 46 1.38 5.29 -11.31
C GLY A 46 1.76 5.51 -9.83
N PRO A 47 1.12 6.51 -9.19
CA PRO A 47 1.39 6.83 -7.79
C PRO A 47 0.68 5.89 -6.82
N PHE A 48 -0.15 4.97 -7.29
CA PHE A 48 -1.05 4.18 -6.46
C PHE A 48 -0.38 2.98 -5.81
N VAL A 49 -0.79 2.68 -4.58
CA VAL A 49 -0.42 1.47 -3.85
C VAL A 49 -1.63 0.89 -3.15
N ARG A 50 -1.58 -0.39 -2.78
CA ARG A 50 -2.52 -0.99 -1.83
C ARG A 50 -1.83 -1.25 -0.51
N VAL A 51 -2.46 -0.81 0.57
CA VAL A 51 -2.04 -1.13 1.94
C VAL A 51 -2.90 -2.30 2.41
N ARG A 52 -2.26 -3.45 2.58
CA ARG A 52 -2.89 -4.69 3.05
C ARG A 52 -2.96 -4.66 4.57
N TYR A 53 -4.10 -5.07 5.10
CA TYR A 53 -4.35 -5.05 6.53
C TYR A 53 -5.11 -6.30 6.98
N ALA A 54 -5.00 -6.60 8.27
CA ALA A 54 -5.88 -7.52 8.96
C ALA A 54 -6.86 -6.74 9.85
N LEU A 55 -8.11 -7.18 9.89
CA LEU A 55 -9.12 -6.68 10.82
C LEU A 55 -9.40 -7.79 11.82
N ASN A 56 -9.17 -7.53 13.12
CA ASN A 56 -9.27 -8.54 14.17
C ASN A 56 -8.45 -9.80 13.86
N GLY A 57 -7.23 -9.63 13.33
CA GLY A 57 -6.34 -10.72 12.95
C GLY A 57 -6.71 -11.47 11.66
N VAL A 58 -7.78 -11.08 10.97
CA VAL A 58 -8.17 -11.68 9.68
C VAL A 58 -7.74 -10.77 8.54
N GLU A 59 -6.84 -11.25 7.68
CA GLU A 59 -6.42 -10.51 6.49
C GLU A 59 -7.61 -10.20 5.58
N GLN A 60 -7.77 -8.93 5.22
CA GLN A 60 -8.85 -8.48 4.35
C GLN A 60 -8.48 -8.65 2.88
N ILE A 61 -9.41 -9.19 2.08
CA ILE A 61 -9.21 -9.37 0.63
C ILE A 61 -9.03 -8.02 -0.06
N ASN A 62 -9.76 -7.00 0.39
CA ASN A 62 -9.63 -5.64 -0.11
C ASN A 62 -8.62 -4.90 0.78
N GLY A 63 -7.54 -4.40 0.20
CA GLY A 63 -6.61 -3.50 0.89
C GLY A 63 -7.04 -2.05 0.70
N PHE A 64 -6.53 -1.14 1.53
CA PHE A 64 -6.79 0.29 1.35
C PHE A 64 -5.98 0.83 0.17
N PRO A 65 -6.61 1.30 -0.92
CA PRO A 65 -5.89 1.97 -1.98
C PRO A 65 -5.40 3.33 -1.49
N MET A 66 -4.20 3.73 -1.89
CA MET A 66 -3.59 4.99 -1.49
C MET A 66 -2.93 5.66 -2.70
N ASP A 67 -3.17 6.96 -2.86
CA ASP A 67 -2.40 7.82 -3.76
C ASP A 67 -1.19 8.36 -2.98
N VAL A 68 0.00 7.85 -3.32
CA VAL A 68 1.23 8.17 -2.60
C VAL A 68 1.66 9.61 -2.83
N ASP A 69 1.39 10.18 -4.00
CA ASP A 69 1.83 11.54 -4.33
C ASP A 69 0.99 12.57 -3.56
N LYS A 70 -0.29 12.25 -3.32
CA LYS A 70 -1.19 13.07 -2.50
C LYS A 70 -1.17 12.72 -1.02
N GLY A 71 -0.62 11.57 -0.65
CA GLY A 71 -0.62 11.07 0.72
C GLY A 71 -2.02 10.83 1.28
N ILE A 72 -2.94 10.34 0.45
CA ILE A 72 -4.33 10.08 0.86
C ILE A 72 -4.73 8.65 0.55
N PHE A 73 -5.52 8.08 1.45
CA PHE A 73 -6.25 6.85 1.20
C PHE A 73 -7.49 7.14 0.34
N LEU A 74 -7.74 6.25 -0.61
CA LEU A 74 -8.86 6.30 -1.54
C LEU A 74 -9.93 5.30 -1.09
N HIS A 75 -11.19 5.56 -1.46
CA HIS A 75 -12.31 4.63 -1.25
C HIS A 75 -12.50 4.15 0.21
N VAL A 76 -12.26 5.04 1.18
CA VAL A 76 -12.61 4.79 2.59
C VAL A 76 -14.02 5.38 2.81
N TYR A 77 -14.99 4.50 3.07
CA TYR A 77 -16.41 4.89 3.22
C TYR A 77 -16.80 5.29 4.66
N ASP A 78 -15.93 4.98 5.62
CA ASP A 78 -16.10 5.32 7.03
C ASP A 78 -15.25 6.57 7.33
N ASP A 79 -15.91 7.66 7.71
CA ASP A 79 -15.26 8.96 7.93
C ASP A 79 -14.31 8.94 9.13
N GLU A 80 -14.65 8.21 10.20
CA GLU A 80 -13.79 8.08 11.39
C GLU A 80 -12.52 7.31 11.05
N LEU A 81 -12.69 6.19 10.34
CA LEU A 81 -11.55 5.42 9.82
C LEU A 81 -10.72 6.25 8.85
N ALA A 82 -11.35 7.07 7.99
CA ALA A 82 -10.62 7.93 7.06
C ALA A 82 -9.76 8.97 7.79
N GLU A 83 -10.25 9.54 8.89
CA GLU A 83 -9.46 10.45 9.74
C GLU A 83 -8.29 9.73 10.40
N GLN A 84 -8.51 8.54 10.96
CA GLN A 84 -7.44 7.75 11.55
C GLN A 84 -6.38 7.39 10.50
N LEU A 85 -6.79 6.94 9.31
CA LEU A 85 -5.88 6.60 8.20
C LEU A 85 -5.07 7.81 7.71
N ARG A 86 -5.63 9.03 7.72
CA ARG A 86 -4.86 10.24 7.38
C ARG A 86 -3.64 10.43 8.27
N THR A 87 -3.73 10.06 9.54
CA THR A 87 -2.58 10.16 10.48
C THR A 87 -1.47 9.17 10.14
N ILE A 88 -1.80 8.06 9.48
CA ILE A 88 -0.87 6.99 9.13
C ILE A 88 -0.20 7.20 7.77
N ALA A 89 -0.88 7.86 6.84
CA ALA A 89 -0.40 8.07 5.48
C ALA A 89 1.05 8.61 5.39
N PRO A 90 1.49 9.61 6.19
CA PRO A 90 2.87 10.08 6.16
C PRO A 90 3.89 8.99 6.50
N LYS A 91 3.57 8.10 7.44
CA LYS A 91 4.47 7.00 7.84
C LYS A 91 4.64 5.97 6.73
N ILE A 92 3.56 5.69 6.01
CA ILE A 92 3.60 4.80 4.85
C ILE A 92 4.48 5.42 3.74
N ILE A 93 4.34 6.72 3.48
CA ILE A 93 5.18 7.43 2.50
C ILE A 93 6.66 7.35 2.87
N GLU A 94 7.01 7.59 4.14
CA GLU A 94 8.39 7.49 4.64
C GLU A 94 8.97 6.10 4.34
N ILE A 95 8.23 5.04 4.66
CA ILE A 95 8.65 3.65 4.38
C ILE A 95 8.88 3.41 2.89
N LEU A 96 8.03 3.95 2.02
CA LEU A 96 8.17 3.84 0.57
C LEU A 96 9.39 4.60 0.05
N GLN A 97 9.72 5.75 0.64
CA GLN A 97 10.90 6.54 0.29
C GLN A 97 12.19 5.84 0.74
N GLU A 98 12.19 5.25 1.94
CA GLU A 98 13.32 4.44 2.42
C GLU A 98 13.58 3.22 1.53
N ASP A 99 12.52 2.48 1.14
CA ASP A 99 12.66 1.37 0.21
C ASP A 99 13.27 1.85 -1.12
N ALA A 100 12.76 2.96 -1.67
CA ALA A 100 13.30 3.52 -2.91
C ALA A 100 14.78 3.92 -2.79
N ALA A 101 15.19 4.52 -1.68
CA ALA A 101 16.58 4.90 -1.43
C ALA A 101 17.50 3.67 -1.32
N ARG A 102 17.07 2.61 -0.62
CA ARG A 102 17.84 1.36 -0.51
C ARG A 102 18.07 0.68 -1.85
N ASN A 103 17.03 0.61 -2.69
CA ASN A 103 17.15 -0.02 -4.01
C ASN A 103 18.02 0.81 -4.98
N ARG A 104 18.11 2.13 -4.81
CA ARG A 104 19.04 2.97 -5.60
C ARG A 104 20.50 2.74 -5.24
N ASN A 105 20.80 2.46 -3.97
CA ASN A 105 22.16 2.25 -3.49
C ASN A 105 22.70 0.83 -3.74
N GLN A 106 21.88 -0.06 -4.32
CA GLN A 106 22.24 -1.44 -4.65
C GLN A 106 22.46 -1.67 -6.16
N ASN A 107 22.25 -0.64 -6.98
CA ASN A 107 22.54 -0.61 -8.42
C ASN A 107 23.63 0.41 -8.71
#